data_AF-A0A4Z0W9M4-F1
#
_entry.id   AF-A0A4Z0W9M4-F1
#
_cell.length_a   1.000
_cell.length_b   1.000
_cell.length_c   1.000
_cell.angle_alpha   90.00
_cell.angle_beta   90.00
_cell.angle_gamma   90.00
#
_symmetry.space_group_name_H-M   'P 1'
#
loop_
_entity.id
_entity.type
_entity.pdbx_description
1 polymer ?
#
loop_
_entity_poly.entity_id
_entity_poly.type
_entity_poly.pdbx_seq_one_letter_code
_entity_poly.pdbx_strand_id
1 'polypeptide(L)'
;MPSSEVFIKSFIGRFPEISDRSRQEQAALLEQARYEIFVSQRRTGRVALYLVISLLVGFVVTIGGRMLFVETQPMWAFAFLGLGIVAAGLTFRKLHTGLVREGLQEVLQREGPARRKH
;
A
#
# COMPACT_ATOMS: atom_id res chain seq x y z
N MET A 1 -8.51 -12.77 2.02
CA MET A 1 -7.11 -12.30 2.05
C MET A 1 -6.50 -12.55 0.68
N PRO A 2 -5.73 -11.62 0.09
CA PRO A 2 -5.02 -11.91 -1.16
C PRO A 2 -4.07 -13.10 -0.96
N SER A 3 -3.90 -13.92 -1.99
CA SER A 3 -2.98 -15.06 -1.97
C SER A 3 -1.55 -14.56 -1.67
N SER A 4 -0.77 -15.37 -0.93
CA SER A 4 0.63 -15.06 -0.57
C SER A 4 1.42 -14.67 -1.81
N GLU A 5 1.24 -15.42 -2.89
CA GLU A 5 1.93 -15.24 -4.16
C GLU A 5 1.66 -13.87 -4.81
N VAL A 6 0.40 -13.42 -4.85
CA VAL A 6 0.03 -12.11 -5.44
C VAL A 6 0.60 -10.96 -4.60
N PHE A 7 0.57 -11.10 -3.27
CA PHE A 7 1.17 -10.12 -2.37
C PHE A 7 2.67 -10.01 -2.61
N ILE A 8 3.40 -11.12 -2.54
CA ILE A 8 4.86 -11.15 -2.67
C ILE A 8 5.29 -10.57 -4.02
N LYS A 9 4.67 -11.01 -5.13
CA LYS A 9 4.95 -10.49 -6.47
C LYS A 9 4.77 -8.97 -6.58
N SER A 10 3.81 -8.40 -5.84
CA SER A 10 3.56 -6.96 -5.88
C SER A 10 4.61 -6.13 -5.12
N PHE A 11 5.46 -6.74 -4.28
CA PHE A 11 6.40 -6.05 -3.40
C PHE A 11 7.88 -6.44 -3.62
N ILE A 12 8.19 -7.52 -4.35
CA ILE A 12 9.56 -7.86 -4.73
C ILE A 12 10.24 -6.65 -5.41
N GLY A 13 11.45 -6.32 -4.97
CA GLY A 13 12.23 -5.20 -5.51
C GLY A 13 11.67 -3.80 -5.20
N ARG A 14 10.62 -3.67 -4.36
CA ARG A 14 10.03 -2.36 -4.00
C ARG A 14 10.73 -1.72 -2.80
N PHE A 15 11.41 -2.51 -1.97
CA PHE A 15 12.02 -2.07 -0.71
C PHE A 15 13.55 -2.02 -0.81
N PRO A 16 14.19 -0.86 -0.64
CA PRO A 16 15.65 -0.74 -0.65
C PRO A 16 16.30 -1.49 0.52
N GLU A 17 15.59 -1.78 1.60
CA GLU A 17 16.11 -2.49 2.78
C GLU A 17 16.46 -3.96 2.52
N ILE A 18 15.90 -4.55 1.47
CA ILE A 18 16.12 -5.95 1.09
C ILE A 18 16.55 -6.07 -0.36
N SER A 19 16.92 -4.96 -1.01
CA SER A 19 17.25 -4.96 -2.45
C SER A 19 18.56 -5.66 -2.78
N ASP A 20 19.45 -5.77 -1.80
CA ASP A 20 20.72 -6.51 -1.81
C ASP A 20 20.53 -8.03 -1.67
N ARG A 21 19.33 -8.48 -1.27
CA ARG A 21 18.99 -9.90 -1.06
C ARG A 21 18.57 -10.59 -2.35
N SER A 22 18.73 -11.92 -2.38
CA SER A 22 18.20 -12.73 -3.48
C SER A 22 16.67 -12.63 -3.57
N ARG A 23 16.09 -12.85 -4.76
CA ARG A 23 14.62 -12.82 -4.92
C ARG A 23 13.88 -13.82 -4.04
N GLN A 24 14.49 -14.97 -3.75
CA GLN A 24 13.92 -15.99 -2.86
C GLN A 24 13.91 -15.51 -1.41
N GLU A 25 14.99 -14.87 -0.95
CA GLU A 25 15.06 -14.28 0.40
C GLU A 25 14.09 -13.11 0.54
N GLN A 26 14.00 -12.24 -0.47
CA GLN A 26 13.00 -11.16 -0.47
C GLN A 26 11.58 -11.72 -0.36
N ALA A 27 11.26 -12.80 -1.07
CA ALA A 27 9.97 -13.44 -0.99
C ALA A 27 9.67 -13.99 0.42
N ALA A 28 10.65 -14.66 1.05
CA ALA A 28 10.52 -15.17 2.41
C ALA A 28 10.31 -14.05 3.45
N LEU A 29 11.10 -12.97 3.36
CA LEU A 29 10.97 -11.81 4.25
C LEU A 29 9.62 -11.10 4.07
N LEU A 30 9.14 -10.97 2.83
CA LEU A 30 7.83 -10.39 2.54
C LEU A 30 6.68 -11.27 3.05
N GLU A 31 6.82 -12.59 2.97
CA GLU A 31 5.84 -13.53 3.53
C GLU A 31 5.79 -13.44 5.05
N GLN A 32 6.95 -13.33 5.69
CA GLN A 32 7.05 -13.16 7.15
C GLN A 32 6.50 -11.79 7.59
N ALA A 33 6.79 -10.72 6.86
CA ALA A 33 6.22 -9.39 7.10
C ALA A 33 4.70 -9.38 6.96
N ARG A 34 4.17 -10.08 5.95
CA ARG A 34 2.72 -10.27 5.78
C ARG A 34 2.13 -10.99 6.98
N TYR A 35 2.74 -12.08 7.42
CA TYR A 35 2.29 -12.81 8.60
C TYR A 35 2.27 -11.92 9.85
N GLU A 36 3.32 -11.13 10.07
CA GLU A 36 3.42 -10.22 11.21
C GLU A 36 2.28 -9.17 11.19
N ILE A 37 2.03 -8.54 10.05
CA ILE A 37 0.99 -7.51 9.91
C ILE A 37 -0.42 -8.07 10.13
N PHE A 38 -0.73 -9.19 9.49
CA PHE A 38 -2.11 -9.71 9.43
C PHE A 38 -2.46 -10.68 10.55
N VAL A 39 -1.48 -11.42 11.06
CA VAL A 39 -1.69 -12.47 12.08
C VAL A 39 -1.25 -11.99 13.46
N SER A 40 -0.03 -11.50 13.61
CA SER A 40 0.48 -11.08 14.92
C SER A 40 -0.16 -9.77 15.39
N GLN A 41 -0.17 -8.77 14.52
CA GLN A 41 -0.59 -7.41 14.91
C GLN A 41 -2.08 -7.12 14.66
N ARG A 42 -2.82 -8.08 14.08
CA ARG A 42 -4.24 -7.93 13.70
C ARG A 42 -4.54 -6.62 12.95
N ARG A 43 -3.59 -6.11 12.17
CA ARG A 43 -3.72 -4.81 11.47
C ARG A 43 -4.66 -4.84 10.27
N THR A 44 -5.43 -5.91 10.11
CA THR A 44 -6.52 -6.00 9.12
C THR A 44 -7.45 -4.79 9.19
N GLY A 45 -7.73 -4.29 10.40
CA GLY A 45 -8.52 -3.06 10.60
C GLY A 45 -7.85 -1.80 10.03
N ARG A 46 -6.52 -1.69 10.08
CA ARG A 46 -5.79 -0.55 9.48
C ARG A 46 -5.85 -0.58 7.96
N VAL A 47 -5.82 -1.75 7.32
CA VAL A 47 -5.99 -1.86 5.87
C VAL A 47 -7.39 -1.40 5.45
N ALA A 48 -8.43 -1.81 6.19
CA ALA A 48 -9.79 -1.32 5.95
C ALA A 48 -9.89 0.20 6.16
N LEU A 49 -9.25 0.74 7.20
CA LEU A 49 -9.17 2.18 7.42
C LEU A 49 -8.47 2.91 6.28
N TYR A 50 -7.36 2.37 5.75
CA TYR A 50 -6.66 2.96 4.61
C TYR A 50 -7.49 2.93 3.33
N LEU A 51 -8.31 1.90 3.13
CA LEU A 51 -9.29 1.88 2.05
C LEU A 51 -10.30 3.02 2.22
N VAL A 52 -10.88 3.18 3.41
CA VAL A 52 -11.82 4.27 3.71
C VAL A 52 -11.18 5.64 3.49
N ILE A 53 -9.96 5.87 4.01
CA ILE A 53 -9.22 7.12 3.81
C ILE A 53 -8.99 7.38 2.32
N SER A 54 -8.59 6.36 1.56
CA SER A 54 -8.35 6.50 0.12
C SER A 54 -9.63 6.88 -0.65
N LEU A 55 -10.77 6.28 -0.29
CA LEU A 55 -12.07 6.62 -0.87
C LEU A 55 -12.48 8.05 -0.52
N LEU A 56 -12.27 8.47 0.72
CA LEU A 56 -12.54 9.85 1.14
C LEU A 56 -11.68 10.86 0.37
N VAL A 57 -10.39 10.57 0.17
CA VAL A 57 -9.52 11.42 -0.65
C VAL A 57 -10.03 11.50 -2.09
N GLY A 58 -10.36 10.36 -2.70
CA GLY A 58 -10.94 10.35 -4.06
C GLY A 58 -12.25 11.14 -4.15
N PHE A 59 -13.13 10.97 -3.16
CA PHE A 59 -14.40 11.68 -3.07
C PHE A 59 -14.22 13.20 -2.95
N VAL A 60 -13.31 13.66 -2.10
CA VAL A 60 -12.99 15.09 -1.95
C VAL A 60 -12.45 15.67 -3.25
N VAL A 61 -11.60 14.94 -3.98
CA VAL A 61 -11.10 15.37 -5.29
C VAL A 61 -12.25 15.49 -6.31
N THR A 62 -13.14 14.51 -6.35
CA THR A 62 -14.26 14.52 -7.30
C THR A 62 -15.30 15.61 -6.98
N ILE A 63 -15.69 15.78 -5.71
CA ILE A 63 -16.64 16.82 -5.30
C ILE A 63 -16.02 18.21 -5.36
N GLY A 64 -14.78 18.36 -4.87
CA GLY A 64 -14.07 19.63 -4.92
C GLY A 64 -13.92 20.14 -6.36
N GLY A 65 -13.57 19.24 -7.30
CA GLY A 65 -13.59 19.56 -8.72
C GLY A 65 -14.98 19.97 -9.21
N ARG A 66 -16.03 19.22 -8.87
CA ARG A 66 -17.39 19.55 -9.32
C ARG A 66 -17.90 20.89 -8.75
N MET A 67 -17.56 21.23 -7.51
CA MET A 67 -17.97 22.48 -6.86
C MET A 67 -17.22 23.71 -7.39
N LEU A 68 -16.01 23.55 -7.92
CA LEU A 68 -15.26 24.65 -8.52
C LEU A 68 -15.63 24.90 -9.99
N PHE A 69 -16.17 23.88 -10.68
CA PHE A 69 -16.44 23.91 -12.13
C PHE A 69 -17.94 23.69 -12.46
N VAL A 70 -18.83 24.21 -11.62
CA VAL A 70 -20.30 23.95 -11.59
C VAL A 70 -21.02 24.16 -12.94
N GLU A 71 -20.50 25.02 -13.83
CA GLU A 71 -21.11 25.32 -15.15
C GLU A 71 -20.47 24.56 -16.32
N THR A 72 -19.51 23.67 -16.06
CA THR A 72 -18.75 23.05 -17.15
C THR A 72 -19.41 21.81 -17.72
N GLN A 73 -19.19 21.60 -19.03
CA GLN A 73 -19.70 20.49 -19.81
C GLN A 73 -19.45 19.12 -19.13
N PRO A 74 -20.31 18.12 -19.38
CA PRO A 74 -20.23 16.79 -18.74
C PRO A 74 -18.85 16.12 -18.82
N MET A 75 -18.03 16.50 -19.81
CA MET A 75 -16.64 16.06 -19.95
C MET A 75 -15.77 16.33 -18.71
N TRP A 76 -15.95 17.47 -18.04
CA TRP A 76 -15.19 17.83 -16.84
C TRP A 76 -15.62 16.99 -15.63
N ALA A 77 -16.91 16.66 -15.51
CA ALA A 77 -17.38 15.75 -14.48
C ALA A 77 -16.70 14.37 -14.60
N PHE A 78 -16.55 13.85 -15.83
CA PHE A 78 -15.82 12.60 -16.07
C PHE A 78 -14.32 12.74 -15.75
N ALA A 79 -13.69 13.87 -16.08
CA ALA A 79 -12.29 14.11 -15.76
C ALA A 79 -12.01 14.11 -14.25
N PHE A 80 -12.85 14.79 -13.45
CA PHE A 80 -12.71 14.82 -11.99
C PHE A 80 -13.06 13.49 -11.31
N LEU A 81 -13.96 12.70 -11.91
CA LEU A 81 -14.21 11.33 -11.47
C LEU A 81 -12.99 10.45 -11.72
N GLY A 82 -12.38 10.54 -12.90
CA GLY A 82 -11.12 9.85 -13.21
C GLY A 82 -9.99 10.24 -12.27
N LEU A 83 -9.81 11.54 -12.01
CA LEU A 83 -8.83 12.05 -11.06
C LEU A 83 -9.07 11.56 -9.63
N GLY A 84 -10.34 11.51 -9.19
CA GLY A 84 -10.70 10.98 -7.88
C GLY A 84 -10.33 9.51 -7.71
N ILE A 85 -10.60 8.68 -8.72
CA ILE A 85 -10.23 7.26 -8.72
C ILE A 85 -8.71 7.09 -8.67
N VAL A 86 -7.97 7.86 -9.49
CA VAL A 86 -6.49 7.82 -9.50
C VAL A 86 -5.94 8.28 -8.14
N ALA A 87 -6.46 9.36 -7.58
CA ALA A 87 -6.05 9.86 -6.27
C ALA A 87 -6.30 8.84 -5.15
N ALA A 88 -7.48 8.19 -5.15
CA ALA A 88 -7.78 7.10 -4.22
C ALA A 88 -6.79 5.94 -4.39
N GLY A 89 -6.56 5.47 -5.62
CA GLY A 89 -5.63 4.38 -5.89
C GLY A 89 -4.19 4.67 -5.45
N LEU A 90 -3.68 5.88 -5.73
CA LEU A 90 -2.34 6.31 -5.30
C LEU A 90 -2.25 6.40 -3.78
N THR A 91 -3.27 6.96 -3.13
CA THR A 91 -3.32 7.07 -1.66
C THR A 91 -3.32 5.71 -1.00
N PHE A 92 -4.19 4.81 -1.47
CA PHE A 92 -4.26 3.45 -0.96
C PHE A 92 -2.92 2.72 -1.14
N ARG A 93 -2.32 2.80 -2.33
CA ARG A 93 -1.04 2.15 -2.63
C ARG A 93 0.08 2.68 -1.73
N LYS A 94 0.13 4.00 -1.47
CA LYS A 94 1.12 4.63 -0.59
C LYS A 94 0.97 4.15 0.86
N LEU A 95 -0.24 4.22 1.41
CA LEU A 95 -0.54 3.80 2.79
C LEU A 95 -0.28 2.30 2.98
N HIS A 96 -0.73 1.48 2.04
CA HIS A 96 -0.52 0.04 2.07
C HIS A 96 0.97 -0.33 1.97
N THR A 97 1.75 0.36 1.13
CA THR A 97 3.20 0.13 1.05
C THR A 97 3.91 0.52 2.35
N GLY A 98 3.49 1.62 2.99
CA GLY A 98 4.00 2.01 4.31
C GLY A 98 3.74 0.93 5.37
N LEU A 99 2.54 0.35 5.39
CA LEU A 99 2.21 -0.74 6.31
C LEU A 99 3.08 -1.97 6.12
N VAL A 100 3.32 -2.36 4.87
CA VAL A 100 4.19 -3.50 4.54
C VAL A 100 5.62 -3.22 4.96
N ARG A 101 6.10 -1.98 4.76
CA ARG A 101 7.42 -1.55 5.23
C ARG A 101 7.56 -1.64 6.74
N GLU A 102 6.53 -1.25 7.49
CA GLU A 102 6.53 -1.36 8.96
C GLU A 102 6.65 -2.83 9.40
N GLY A 103 5.85 -3.73 8.82
CA GLY A 103 5.98 -5.17 9.11
C GLY A 103 7.34 -5.74 8.73
N LEU A 104 7.89 -5.30 7.60
CA LEU A 104 9.24 -5.70 7.17
C LEU A 104 10.30 -5.23 8.15
N GLN A 105 10.21 -3.99 8.63
CA GLN A 105 11.16 -3.45 9.62
C GLN A 105 11.12 -4.23 10.93
N GLU A 106 9.93 -4.63 11.40
CA GLU A 106 9.83 -5.47 12.59
C GLU A 106 10.46 -6.85 12.40
N VAL A 107 10.25 -7.48 11.24
CA VAL A 107 10.92 -8.76 10.90
C VAL A 107 12.44 -8.58 10.88
N LEU A 108 12.94 -7.53 10.22
CA LEU A 108 14.38 -7.23 10.13
C LEU A 108 15.01 -6.84 11.48
N GLN A 109 14.23 -6.30 12.42
CA GLN A 109 14.69 -6.04 13.79
C GLN A 109 14.80 -7.34 14.57
N ARG A 110 13.87 -8.29 14.38
CA ARG A 110 13.89 -9.61 15.02
C ARG A 110 14.97 -10.53 14.47
N GLU A 111 15.34 -10.42 13.20
CA GLU A 111 16.43 -11.24 12.62
C GLU A 111 17.83 -10.94 13.17
N GLY A 112 18.00 -9.85 13.96
CA GLY A 112 19.27 -9.49 14.58
C GLY A 112 20.37 -9.08 13.57
N PRO A 113 21.44 -8.41 14.02
CA PRO A 113 22.50 -7.92 13.13
C PRO A 113 23.32 -9.04 12.45
N ALA A 114 23.25 -10.28 12.96
CA ALA A 114 24.07 -11.40 12.49
C ALA A 114 23.65 -11.94 11.11
N ARG A 115 22.36 -11.84 10.73
CA ARG A 115 21.86 -12.27 9.41
C ARG A 115 21.90 -11.17 8.36
N ARG A 116 22.13 -9.92 8.74
CA ARG A 116 22.12 -8.76 7.82
C ARG A 116 23.26 -8.74 6.79
N LYS A 117 24.33 -9.51 7.02
CA LYS A 117 25.57 -9.49 6.21
C LYS A 117 25.79 -10.71 5.31
N HIS A 118 24.94 -11.73 5.40
CA HIS A 118 25.05 -12.93 4.58
C HIS A 118 24.13 -12.85 3.36
#